data_AF-A0A2S6NM42-F1
#
_entry.id   AF-A0A2S6NM42-F1
#
_cell.length_a   1.000
_cell.length_b   1.000
_cell.length_c   1.000
_cell.angle_alpha   90.00
_cell.angle_beta   90.00
_cell.angle_gamma   90.00
#
_symmetry.space_group_name_H-M   'P 1'
#
loop_
_entity.id
_entity.type
_entity.pdbx_description
1 polymer ?
#
loop_
_entity_poly.entity_id
_entity_poly.type
_entity_poly.pdbx_seq_one_letter_code
_entity_poly.pdbx_strand_id
1 'polypeptide(L)'
;MAQTTQIRCKKDDAMARIPVLHENDPATPADAKAFLEEAAQSRGQLVNIYRAMANRPEAGQAFLTLAHTVYRGRTTLAPKHAELAYLTATVVNNCFY
;
A
#
# COMPACT_ATOMS: atom_id res chain seq x y z
N MET A 1 -21.60 22.47 12.33
CA MET A 1 -20.33 22.28 13.06
C MET A 1 -19.93 20.82 12.91
N ALA A 2 -19.16 20.47 11.88
CA ALA A 2 -18.71 19.10 11.65
C ALA A 2 -17.43 18.88 12.49
N GLN A 3 -17.52 18.00 13.49
CA GLN A 3 -16.40 17.64 14.33
C GLN A 3 -15.43 16.78 13.51
N THR A 4 -14.27 17.33 13.19
CA THR A 4 -13.14 16.59 12.65
C THR A 4 -12.61 15.68 13.75
N THR A 5 -12.99 14.40 13.71
CA THR A 5 -12.41 13.36 14.56
C THR A 5 -10.92 13.24 14.24
N GLN A 6 -10.08 13.89 15.04
CA GLN A 6 -8.63 13.70 14.95
C GLN A 6 -8.31 12.27 15.39
N ILE A 7 -7.95 11.44 14.42
CA ILE A 7 -7.29 10.15 14.69
C ILE A 7 -5.99 10.48 15.40
N ARG A 8 -5.94 10.19 16.70
CA ARG A 8 -4.79 10.46 17.56
C ARG A 8 -3.67 9.49 17.19
N CYS A 9 -2.80 9.89 16.27
CA CYS A 9 -1.61 9.13 15.92
C CYS A 9 -0.67 9.13 17.13
N LYS A 10 -0.57 8.00 17.84
CA LYS A 10 0.51 7.78 18.82
C LYS A 10 1.84 7.92 18.09
N LYS A 11 2.76 8.66 18.70
CA LYS A 11 4.09 8.96 18.17
C LYS A 11 5.03 7.78 18.46
N ASP A 12 4.75 6.63 17.88
CA ASP A 12 5.66 5.49 17.85
C ASP A 12 6.26 5.48 16.43
N ASP A 13 7.58 5.62 16.32
CA ASP A 13 8.41 5.58 15.09
C ASP A 13 7.63 5.46 13.77
N ALA A 14 7.08 6.60 13.30
CA ALA A 14 6.15 6.58 12.20
C ALA A 14 6.87 6.29 10.88
N MET A 15 6.74 5.06 10.38
CA MET A 15 7.24 4.60 9.07
C MET A 15 6.69 5.42 7.88
N ALA A 16 5.64 6.22 8.09
CA ALA A 16 5.06 7.09 7.09
C ALA A 16 4.58 8.41 7.73
N ARG A 17 4.48 9.46 6.90
CA ARG A 17 3.89 10.75 7.30
C ARG A 17 2.37 10.71 7.44
N ILE A 18 1.75 9.66 6.92
CA ILE A 18 0.31 9.38 7.02
C ILE A 18 0.08 8.21 7.98
N PRO A 19 -1.10 8.10 8.61
CA PRO A 19 -1.41 6.97 9.47
C PRO A 19 -1.22 5.65 8.73
N VAL A 20 -0.55 4.68 9.34
CA VAL A 20 -0.44 3.34 8.78
C VAL A 20 -1.58 2.52 9.39
N LEU A 21 -2.57 2.17 8.58
CA LEU A 21 -3.75 1.43 9.07
C LEU A 21 -3.44 -0.05 9.18
N HIS A 22 -3.90 -0.67 10.26
CA HIS A 22 -3.68 -2.09 10.51
C HIS A 22 -4.98 -2.86 10.38
N GLU A 23 -4.87 -4.05 9.78
CA GLU A 23 -5.95 -5.00 9.54
C GLU A 23 -6.64 -5.47 10.84
N ASN A 24 -5.85 -5.61 11.91
CA ASN A 24 -6.32 -6.07 13.22
C ASN A 24 -6.82 -4.92 14.12
N ASP A 25 -6.73 -3.66 13.67
CA ASP A 25 -7.17 -2.53 14.46
C ASP A 25 -8.71 -2.39 14.37
N PRO A 26 -9.45 -2.46 15.49
CA PRO A 26 -10.89 -2.25 15.49
C PRO A 26 -11.30 -0.86 14.99
N ALA A 27 -10.44 0.16 15.12
CA ALA A 27 -10.70 1.52 14.69
C ALA A 27 -10.53 1.74 13.17
N THR A 28 -9.97 0.76 12.43
CA THR A 28 -9.83 0.87 10.97
C THR A 28 -11.21 0.85 10.30
N PRO A 29 -11.51 1.83 9.41
CA PRO A 29 -12.75 1.87 8.62
C PRO A 29 -13.03 0.58 7.84
N ALA A 30 -14.30 0.25 7.61
CA ALA A 30 -14.71 -1.00 6.97
C ALA A 30 -14.23 -1.12 5.51
N ASP A 31 -14.23 -0.02 4.76
CA ASP A 31 -13.70 0.08 3.40
C ASP A 31 -12.19 -0.13 3.36
N ALA A 32 -11.45 0.46 4.31
CA ALA A 32 -10.03 0.24 4.48
C ALA A 32 -9.70 -1.22 4.82
N LYS A 33 -10.50 -1.87 5.70
CA LYS A 33 -10.35 -3.30 6.00
C LYS A 33 -10.58 -4.19 4.79
N ALA A 34 -11.63 -3.93 4.02
CA ALA A 34 -11.93 -4.69 2.81
C ALA A 34 -10.77 -4.60 1.79
N PHE A 35 -10.21 -3.41 1.60
CA PHE A 35 -9.03 -3.23 0.74
C PHE A 35 -7.79 -3.96 1.28
N LEU A 36 -7.53 -3.92 2.59
CA LEU A 36 -6.40 -4.63 3.18
C LEU A 36 -6.53 -6.14 3.02
N GLU A 37 -7.73 -6.69 3.16
CA GLU A 37 -8.00 -8.11 2.93
C GLU A 37 -7.73 -8.49 1.47
N GLU A 38 -8.23 -7.71 0.51
CA GLU A 38 -7.97 -7.90 -0.92
C GLU A 38 -6.46 -7.84 -1.23
N ALA A 39 -5.75 -6.84 -0.70
CA ALA A 39 -4.33 -6.68 -0.89
C ALA A 39 -3.52 -7.85 -0.30
N ALA A 40 -3.94 -8.39 0.85
CA ALA A 40 -3.35 -9.58 1.46
C ALA A 40 -3.50 -10.80 0.55
N GLN A 41 -4.69 -11.03 -0.01
CA GLN A 41 -4.96 -12.14 -0.91
C GLN A 41 -4.17 -12.03 -2.23
N SER A 42 -4.03 -10.82 -2.77
CA SER A 42 -3.32 -10.58 -4.04
C SER A 42 -1.81 -10.84 -3.96
N ARG A 43 -1.17 -10.49 -2.84
CA ARG A 43 0.29 -10.60 -2.68
C ARG A 43 0.74 -11.78 -1.81
N GLY A 44 -0.15 -12.32 -0.98
CA GLY A 44 0.17 -13.31 0.05
C GLY A 44 0.77 -12.71 1.33
N GLN A 45 1.15 -11.42 1.31
CA GLN A 45 1.67 -10.69 2.47
C GLN A 45 1.28 -9.20 2.40
N LEU A 46 0.86 -8.64 3.54
CA LEU A 46 0.59 -7.22 3.70
C LEU A 46 1.87 -6.45 4.00
N VAL A 47 2.33 -5.68 3.01
CA VAL A 47 3.42 -4.72 3.16
C VAL A 47 2.87 -3.34 3.54
N ASN A 48 3.72 -2.52 4.18
CA ASN A 48 3.33 -1.23 4.74
C ASN A 48 2.73 -0.25 3.69
N ILE A 49 2.98 -0.43 2.38
CA ILE A 49 2.46 0.48 1.34
C ILE A 49 0.95 0.28 1.18
N TYR A 50 0.45 -0.96 1.31
CA TYR A 50 -0.99 -1.21 1.31
C TYR A 50 -1.64 -0.66 2.58
N ARG A 51 -0.99 -0.79 3.74
CA ARG A 51 -1.44 -0.16 5.00
C ARG A 51 -1.51 1.36 4.92
N ALA A 52 -0.56 1.98 4.23
CA ALA A 52 -0.56 3.42 3.97
C ALA A 52 -1.64 3.82 2.96
N MET A 53 -1.81 3.06 1.86
CA MET A 53 -2.85 3.33 0.85
C MET A 53 -4.26 3.06 1.35
N ALA A 54 -4.45 2.26 2.41
CA ALA A 54 -5.76 2.03 3.01
C ALA A 54 -6.43 3.30 3.55
N ASN A 55 -5.69 4.41 3.73
CA ASN A 55 -6.29 5.73 3.99
C ASN A 55 -7.16 6.23 2.82
N ARG A 56 -6.91 5.72 1.60
CA ARG A 56 -7.65 6.00 0.36
C ARG A 56 -7.82 4.71 -0.44
N PRO A 57 -8.77 3.84 -0.06
CA PRO A 57 -8.93 2.51 -0.65
C PRO A 57 -9.07 2.51 -2.18
N GLU A 58 -9.79 3.48 -2.74
CA GLU A 58 -9.93 3.68 -4.19
C GLU A 58 -8.56 3.81 -4.91
N ALA A 59 -7.66 4.63 -4.37
CA ALA A 59 -6.33 4.79 -4.92
C ALA A 59 -5.48 3.51 -4.78
N GLY A 60 -5.66 2.79 -3.67
CA GLY A 60 -5.05 1.49 -3.43
C GLY A 60 -5.48 0.44 -4.47
N GLN A 61 -6.77 0.37 -4.79
CA GLN A 61 -7.32 -0.54 -5.81
C GLN A 61 -6.78 -0.22 -7.21
N ALA A 62 -6.73 1.06 -7.58
CA ALA A 62 -6.12 1.50 -8.83
C ALA A 62 -4.63 1.10 -8.89
N PHE A 63 -3.90 1.23 -7.78
CA PHE A 63 -2.50 0.82 -7.69
C PHE A 63 -2.31 -0.70 -7.82
N LEU A 64 -3.17 -1.52 -7.19
CA LEU A 64 -3.15 -2.97 -7.37
C LEU A 64 -3.36 -3.36 -8.84
N THR A 65 -4.31 -2.71 -9.50
CA THR A 65 -4.59 -2.93 -10.93
C THR A 65 -3.38 -2.55 -11.80
N LEU A 66 -2.75 -1.41 -11.51
CA LEU A 66 -1.52 -0.99 -12.18
C LEU A 66 -0.41 -2.03 -12.01
N ALA A 67 -0.08 -2.40 -10.76
CA ALA A 67 0.96 -3.37 -10.44
C ALA A 67 0.71 -4.73 -11.08
N HIS A 68 -0.55 -5.21 -11.07
CA HIS A 68 -0.91 -6.44 -11.76
C HIS A 68 -0.64 -6.35 -13.26
N THR A 69 -1.00 -5.23 -13.89
CA THR A 69 -0.88 -5.04 -15.34
C THR A 69 0.57 -4.88 -15.79
N VAL A 70 1.36 -4.06 -15.10
CA VAL A 70 2.71 -3.67 -15.57
C VAL A 70 3.83 -4.53 -14.99
N TYR A 71 3.59 -5.19 -13.85
CA TYR A 71 4.66 -5.83 -13.07
C TYR A 71 4.49 -7.35 -12.90
N ARG A 72 3.27 -7.84 -12.65
CA ARG A 72 3.07 -9.24 -12.26
C ARG A 72 2.45 -10.11 -13.35
N GLY A 73 1.23 -9.78 -13.79
CA GLY A 73 0.35 -10.71 -14.50
C GLY A 73 0.28 -10.50 -16.02
N ARG A 74 0.45 -9.26 -16.50
CA ARG A 74 0.32 -8.93 -17.94
C ARG A 74 1.57 -8.29 -18.54
N THR A 75 2.69 -8.32 -17.82
CA THR A 75 3.96 -7.80 -18.32
C THR A 75 4.54 -8.72 -19.39
N THR A 76 5.16 -8.15 -20.41
CA THR A 76 5.93 -8.89 -21.43
C THR A 76 7.37 -9.16 -20.98
N LEU A 77 7.79 -8.62 -19.85
CA LEU A 77 9.11 -8.84 -19.28
C LEU A 77 9.15 -10.15 -18.50
N ALA A 78 10.26 -10.88 -18.61
CA ALA A 78 10.53 -11.96 -17.68
C ALA A 78 10.65 -11.41 -16.23
N PRO A 79 10.24 -12.16 -15.19
CA PRO A 79 10.19 -11.65 -13.82
C PRO A 79 11.50 -11.01 -13.32
N LYS A 80 12.65 -11.60 -13.69
CA LYS A 80 13.98 -11.06 -13.32
C LYS A 80 14.25 -9.69 -13.95
N HIS A 81 13.78 -9.46 -15.18
CA HIS A 81 13.95 -8.17 -15.86
C HIS A 81 13.00 -7.10 -15.32
N ALA A 82 11.77 -7.49 -14.95
CA ALA A 82 10.84 -6.59 -14.27
C ALA A 82 11.42 -6.09 -12.94
N GLU A 83 11.95 -7.00 -12.12
CA GLU A 83 12.59 -6.66 -10.85
C GLU A 83 13.86 -5.81 -11.05
N LEU A 84 14.70 -6.14 -12.04
CA LEU A 84 15.88 -5.33 -12.36
C LEU A 84 15.51 -3.89 -12.72
N ALA A 85 14.47 -3.69 -13.53
CA ALA A 85 13.98 -2.36 -13.88
C ALA A 85 13.43 -1.61 -12.66
N TYR A 86 12.65 -2.30 -11.81
CA TYR A 86 12.10 -1.72 -10.58
C TYR A 86 13.19 -1.30 -9.58
N LEU A 87 14.17 -2.17 -9.33
CA LEU A 87 15.28 -1.88 -8.41
C LEU A 87 16.18 -0.77 -8.95
N THR A 88 16.45 -0.75 -10.25
CA THR A 88 17.20 0.34 -10.89
C THR A 88 16.46 1.67 -10.71
N ALA A 89 15.16 1.70 -10.97
CA ALA A 89 14.33 2.89 -10.74
C ALA A 89 14.34 3.32 -9.27
N THR A 90 14.34 2.37 -8.34
CA THR A 90 14.37 2.64 -6.89
C THR A 90 15.69 3.29 -6.48
N VAL A 91 16.82 2.79 -6.98
CA VAL A 91 18.16 3.33 -6.69
C VAL A 91 18.33 4.73 -7.26
N VAL A 92 17.98 4.96 -8.53
CA VAL A 92 18.16 6.29 -9.16
C VAL A 92 17.26 7.36 -8.55
N ASN A 93 16.13 6.97 -7.95
CA ASN A 93 15.21 7.88 -7.26
C ASN A 93 15.45 7.96 -5.75
N ASN A 94 16.48 7.29 -5.21
CA ASN A 94 16.74 7.25 -3.75
C ASN A 94 15.50 6.85 -2.92
N CYS A 95 14.75 5.85 -3.40
CA CYS A 95 13.50 5.40 -2.78
C CYS A 95 13.76 4.26 -1.76
N PHE A 96 14.07 4.62 -0.52
CA PHE A 96 14.52 3.69 0.54
C PHE A 96 13.42 2.96 1.30
N TYR A 97 12.29 2.70 0.66
CA TYR A 97 11.16 2.04 1.29
C TYR A 97 11.56 0.76 2.07
#